data_AF-A0A7H1Q3P9-F1
#
_entry.id   AF-A0A7H1Q3P9-F1
#
_cell.length_a   1.000
_cell.length_b   1.000
_cell.length_c   1.000
_cell.angle_alpha   90.00
_cell.angle_beta   90.00
_cell.angle_gamma   90.00
#
_symmetry.space_group_name_H-M   'P 1'
#
loop_
_entity.id
_entity.type
_entity.pdbx_description
1 polymer ?
#
loop_
_entity_poly.entity_id
_entity_poly.type
_entity_poly.pdbx_seq_one_letter_code
_entity_poly.pdbx_strand_id
1 'polypeptide(L)'
;MIILDACILRGSGLNSSSTDVLRAIRTAGVEGVAVPWMVMEELSAQQAIKYRKQYEAAAQAIESLGKLTPWGLGYPMPDMDLDRLREHWRKQWSSVVDVIPTSEAALREGAFREANGLAPCRDDGRKTGARDAAIWLSAVEYAKEHADQTVYFVSDNTRDFGDGTSYADPMRTDIAELGERFVHLTGLGEVIDRFTESTTVEQDVIQRAVESEAALSAISRLAHTLGGGGKSTAWLQAIGGSAFPCKVADENQEPIHVSADGWLHDALRTRPTTISDVESYRVGDHVWCTATVRWLVYGTALFGSFPKMAACAFEARVLFAPDNDDPRLTVLRHSPFEPATDAEFTELKPVLTWNFLLSADELRARTGVDQAALAKIVADGDTKLWMRVLAATTMLTTGLSKPLSAISDIHMGETHEG
;
A
#
# COMPACT_ATOMS: atom_id res chain seq x y z
N MET A 1 -22.72 13.96 1.67
CA MET A 1 -22.30 12.54 1.63
C MET A 1 -22.38 12.01 0.21
N ILE A 2 -21.30 11.40 -0.30
CA ILE A 2 -21.22 10.75 -1.62
C ILE A 2 -21.34 9.23 -1.42
N ILE A 3 -22.35 8.61 -2.03
CA ILE A 3 -22.62 7.16 -1.93
C ILE A 3 -22.42 6.54 -3.31
N LEU A 4 -21.41 5.68 -3.44
CA LEU A 4 -21.01 5.10 -4.72
C LEU A 4 -21.62 3.71 -4.94
N ASP A 5 -22.06 3.45 -6.16
CA ASP A 5 -22.41 2.11 -6.64
C ASP A 5 -21.15 1.30 -7.01
N ALA A 6 -21.28 -0.03 -7.08
CA ALA A 6 -20.21 -0.93 -7.47
C ALA A 6 -19.72 -0.70 -8.90
N CYS A 7 -20.60 -0.30 -9.83
CA CYS A 7 -20.22 -0.02 -11.22
C CYS A 7 -19.15 1.08 -11.31
N ILE A 8 -19.30 2.13 -10.50
CA ILE A 8 -18.41 3.27 -10.43
C ILE A 8 -16.99 2.82 -10.01
N LEU A 9 -16.91 2.09 -8.90
CA LEU A 9 -15.62 1.61 -8.38
C LEU A 9 -14.97 0.57 -9.29
N ARG A 10 -15.75 -0.25 -10.00
CA ARG A 10 -15.22 -1.18 -11.00
C ARG A 10 -14.64 -0.46 -12.21
N GLY A 11 -15.33 0.57 -12.71
CA GLY A 11 -14.91 1.35 -13.87
C GLY A 11 -13.62 2.12 -13.61
N SER A 12 -13.47 2.69 -12.41
CA SER A 12 -12.27 3.42 -12.02
C SER A 12 -11.11 2.50 -11.62
N GLY A 13 -11.38 1.42 -10.90
CA GLY A 13 -10.34 0.57 -10.29
C GLY A 13 -9.59 1.26 -9.13
N LEU A 14 -8.91 0.47 -8.30
CA LEU A 14 -8.23 0.98 -7.10
C LEU A 14 -7.07 1.95 -7.37
N ASN A 15 -6.48 1.88 -8.57
CA ASN A 15 -5.23 2.56 -8.92
C ASN A 15 -5.42 3.73 -9.92
N SER A 16 -6.65 4.20 -10.12
CA SER A 16 -6.93 5.34 -11.01
C SER A 16 -6.85 6.67 -10.29
N SER A 17 -6.63 7.75 -11.07
CA SER A 17 -6.69 9.13 -10.58
C SER A 17 -8.03 9.48 -9.95
N SER A 18 -9.15 8.98 -10.49
CA SER A 18 -10.48 9.21 -9.89
C SER A 18 -10.58 8.61 -8.49
N THR A 19 -10.01 7.44 -8.24
CA THR A 19 -9.96 6.84 -6.90
C THR A 19 -9.03 7.61 -5.96
N ASP A 20 -7.95 8.20 -6.49
CA ASP A 20 -7.06 9.08 -5.73
C ASP A 20 -7.81 10.35 -5.26
N VAL A 21 -8.66 10.93 -6.13
CA VAL A 21 -9.53 12.07 -5.76
C VAL A 21 -10.55 11.69 -4.69
N LEU A 22 -11.18 10.51 -4.78
CA LEU A 22 -12.10 10.05 -3.73
C LEU A 22 -11.41 9.93 -2.37
N ARG A 23 -10.16 9.44 -2.33
CA ARG A 23 -9.35 9.41 -1.11
C ARG A 23 -9.07 10.83 -0.60
N ALA A 24 -8.77 11.78 -1.49
CA ALA A 24 -8.56 13.18 -1.12
C ALA A 24 -9.81 13.79 -0.47
N ILE A 25 -10.98 13.61 -1.09
CA ILE A 25 -12.27 14.09 -0.56
C ILE A 25 -12.52 13.50 0.84
N ARG A 26 -12.37 12.18 0.98
CA ARG A 26 -12.53 11.49 2.27
C ARG A 26 -11.55 11.99 3.33
N THR A 27 -10.28 12.17 2.96
CA THR A 27 -9.22 12.61 3.89
C THR A 27 -9.39 14.08 4.30
N ALA A 28 -9.92 14.92 3.40
CA ALA A 28 -10.25 16.31 3.68
C ALA A 28 -11.41 16.45 4.68
N GLY A 29 -12.29 15.44 4.76
CA GLY A 29 -13.46 15.48 5.63
C GLY A 29 -14.52 16.51 5.21
N VAL A 30 -14.38 17.10 4.01
CA VAL A 30 -15.35 18.06 3.45
C VAL A 30 -16.65 17.33 3.12
N GLU A 31 -16.54 16.13 2.55
CA GLU A 31 -17.66 15.24 2.28
C GLU A 31 -17.28 13.81 2.66
N GLY A 32 -18.23 13.07 3.22
CA GLY A 32 -18.08 11.63 3.37
C GLY A 32 -18.11 10.94 2.01
N VAL A 33 -17.22 9.97 1.80
CA VAL A 33 -17.24 9.09 0.62
C VAL A 33 -17.48 7.67 1.10
N ALA A 34 -18.63 7.10 0.74
CA ALA A 34 -19.06 5.81 1.26
C ALA A 34 -19.66 4.91 0.18
N VAL A 35 -19.83 3.64 0.53
CA VAL A 35 -20.56 2.65 -0.22
C VAL A 35 -21.50 1.86 0.69
N PRO A 36 -22.66 1.40 0.22
CA PRO A 36 -23.42 0.38 0.93
C PRO A 36 -22.60 -0.90 1.12
N TRP A 37 -22.80 -1.61 2.23
CA TRP A 37 -22.13 -2.89 2.49
C TRP A 37 -22.30 -3.88 1.33
N MET A 38 -23.47 -3.89 0.69
CA MET A 38 -23.74 -4.74 -0.48
C MET A 38 -22.78 -4.49 -1.66
N VAL A 39 -22.31 -3.25 -1.86
CA VAL A 39 -21.29 -2.92 -2.87
C VAL A 39 -19.96 -3.58 -2.54
N MET A 40 -19.56 -3.58 -1.25
CA MET A 40 -18.32 -4.22 -0.80
C MET A 40 -18.34 -5.74 -1.02
N GLU A 41 -19.47 -6.38 -0.73
CA GLU A 41 -19.66 -7.80 -0.99
C GLU A 41 -19.65 -8.12 -2.49
N GLU A 42 -20.25 -7.26 -3.32
CA GLU A 42 -20.18 -7.44 -4.76
C GLU A 42 -18.75 -7.35 -5.29
N LEU A 43 -18.01 -6.30 -4.94
CA LEU A 43 -16.64 -6.08 -5.41
C LEU A 43 -15.71 -7.22 -4.99
N SER A 44 -15.81 -7.66 -3.73
CA SER A 44 -14.99 -8.77 -3.23
C SER A 44 -15.39 -10.13 -3.82
N ALA A 45 -16.68 -10.40 -4.00
CA ALA A 45 -17.16 -11.63 -4.62
C ALA A 45 -16.71 -11.74 -6.09
N GLN A 46 -16.74 -10.65 -6.84
CA GLN A 46 -16.26 -10.64 -8.23
C GLN A 46 -14.77 -11.01 -8.34
N GLN A 47 -13.93 -10.50 -7.43
CA GLN A 47 -12.52 -10.86 -7.39
C GLN A 47 -12.32 -12.32 -7.01
N ALA A 48 -13.11 -12.84 -6.07
CA ALA A 48 -13.09 -14.26 -5.71
C ALA A 48 -13.49 -15.18 -6.87
N ILE A 49 -14.48 -14.78 -7.69
CA ILE A 49 -14.89 -15.53 -8.89
C ILE A 49 -13.76 -15.54 -9.93
N LYS A 50 -13.14 -14.38 -10.20
CA LYS A 50 -12.02 -14.27 -11.14
C LYS A 50 -10.84 -15.15 -10.70
N TYR A 51 -10.46 -15.06 -9.42
CA TYR A 51 -9.39 -15.86 -8.85
C TYR A 51 -9.68 -17.35 -8.91
N ARG A 52 -10.88 -17.80 -8.50
CA ARG A 52 -11.28 -19.21 -8.58
C ARG A 52 -11.09 -19.77 -9.99
N LYS A 53 -11.57 -19.05 -11.01
CA LYS A 53 -11.42 -19.46 -12.41
C LYS A 53 -9.95 -19.60 -12.82
N GLN A 54 -9.10 -18.66 -12.42
CA GLN A 54 -7.66 -18.72 -12.71
C GLN A 54 -6.95 -19.84 -11.94
N TYR A 55 -7.31 -20.03 -10.68
CA TYR A 55 -6.80 -21.10 -9.83
C TYR A 55 -7.15 -22.48 -10.41
N GLU A 56 -8.40 -22.71 -10.78
CA GLU A 56 -8.85 -23.97 -11.39
C GLU A 56 -8.13 -24.24 -12.72
N ALA A 57 -7.94 -23.21 -13.56
CA ALA A 57 -7.18 -23.33 -14.80
C ALA A 57 -5.71 -23.69 -14.54
N ALA A 58 -5.08 -23.07 -13.54
CA ALA A 58 -3.72 -23.39 -13.14
C ALA A 58 -3.61 -24.81 -12.57
N ALA A 59 -4.58 -25.25 -11.77
CA ALA A 59 -4.65 -26.61 -11.23
C ALA A 59 -4.66 -27.65 -12.36
N GLN A 60 -5.54 -27.45 -13.34
CA GLN A 60 -5.65 -28.33 -14.49
C GLN A 60 -4.38 -28.35 -15.34
N ALA A 61 -3.73 -27.20 -15.52
CA ALA A 61 -2.48 -27.11 -16.25
C ALA A 61 -1.33 -27.87 -15.55
N ILE A 62 -1.19 -27.68 -14.23
CA ILE A 62 -0.20 -28.39 -13.41
C ILE A 62 -0.47 -29.90 -13.44
N GLU A 63 -1.72 -30.32 -13.27
CA GLU A 63 -2.10 -31.74 -13.35
C GLU A 63 -1.76 -32.34 -14.72
N SER A 64 -2.08 -31.63 -15.81
CA SER A 64 -1.83 -32.08 -17.17
C SER A 64 -0.33 -32.21 -17.46
N LEU A 65 0.47 -31.23 -17.02
CA LEU A 65 1.92 -31.30 -17.13
C LEU A 65 2.49 -32.44 -16.26
N GLY A 66 1.94 -32.66 -15.07
CA GLY A 66 2.33 -33.75 -14.18
C GLY A 66 2.18 -35.12 -14.84
N LYS A 67 1.13 -35.34 -15.63
CA LYS A 67 0.91 -36.59 -16.39
C LYS A 67 1.98 -36.86 -17.45
N LEU A 68 2.61 -35.82 -17.98
CA LEU A 68 3.66 -35.91 -19.01
C LEU A 68 5.08 -35.86 -18.45
N THR A 69 5.23 -35.61 -17.14
CA THR A 69 6.54 -35.38 -16.51
C THR A 69 6.95 -36.61 -15.70
N PRO A 70 7.88 -37.47 -16.19
CA PRO A 70 8.17 -38.77 -15.57
C PRO A 70 8.75 -38.71 -14.15
N TRP A 71 9.37 -37.59 -13.79
CA TRP A 71 9.97 -37.36 -12.47
C TRP A 71 9.06 -36.55 -11.52
N GLY A 72 7.83 -36.25 -11.93
CA GLY A 72 6.86 -35.46 -11.17
C GLY A 72 7.16 -33.95 -11.14
N LEU A 73 6.14 -33.16 -10.79
CA LEU A 73 6.28 -31.73 -10.52
C LEU A 73 6.41 -31.52 -9.01
N GLY A 74 7.55 -30.99 -8.57
CA GLY A 74 7.84 -30.76 -7.15
C GLY A 74 7.12 -29.57 -6.51
N TYR A 75 6.05 -29.07 -7.12
CA TYR A 75 5.36 -27.85 -6.69
C TYR A 75 3.92 -28.16 -6.27
N PRO A 76 3.64 -28.36 -4.97
CA PRO A 76 2.27 -28.48 -4.49
C PRO A 76 1.57 -27.13 -4.67
N MET A 77 0.37 -27.15 -5.23
CA MET A 77 -0.45 -25.95 -5.33
C MET A 77 -1.07 -25.65 -3.96
N PRO A 78 -0.99 -24.41 -3.45
CA PRO A 78 -1.55 -24.06 -2.15
C PRO A 78 -3.07 -24.14 -2.19
N ASP A 79 -3.73 -24.45 -1.07
CA ASP A 79 -5.19 -24.52 -1.01
C ASP A 79 -5.87 -23.20 -1.41
N MET A 80 -7.00 -23.31 -2.10
CA MET A 80 -7.79 -22.16 -2.54
C MET A 80 -8.53 -21.50 -1.37
N ASP A 81 -7.97 -20.42 -0.83
CA ASP A 81 -8.59 -19.64 0.26
C ASP A 81 -9.32 -18.40 -0.27
N LEU A 82 -10.60 -18.58 -0.62
CA LEU A 82 -11.43 -17.50 -1.15
C LEU A 82 -11.82 -16.46 -0.10
N ASP A 83 -11.88 -16.83 1.18
CA ASP A 83 -12.31 -15.91 2.23
C ASP A 83 -11.19 -14.95 2.60
N ARG A 84 -9.95 -15.42 2.68
CA ARG A 84 -8.78 -14.55 2.79
C ARG A 84 -8.68 -13.58 1.62
N LEU A 85 -8.98 -14.04 0.41
CA LEU A 85 -9.00 -13.18 -0.77
C LEU A 85 -10.10 -12.11 -0.68
N ARG A 86 -11.32 -12.47 -0.31
CA ARG A 86 -12.41 -11.50 -0.11
C ARG A 86 -12.05 -10.47 0.94
N GLU A 87 -11.52 -10.91 2.07
CA GLU A 87 -11.09 -10.02 3.16
C GLU A 87 -9.99 -9.06 2.72
N HIS A 88 -9.03 -9.53 1.92
CA HIS A 88 -8.03 -8.67 1.31
C HIS A 88 -8.70 -7.56 0.48
N TRP A 89 -9.62 -7.91 -0.41
CA TRP A 89 -10.29 -6.91 -1.26
C TRP A 89 -11.22 -5.97 -0.49
N ARG A 90 -11.90 -6.44 0.57
CA ARG A 90 -12.64 -5.55 1.47
C ARG A 90 -11.72 -4.50 2.08
N LYS A 91 -10.57 -4.93 2.64
CA LYS A 91 -9.57 -4.00 3.21
C LYS A 91 -9.04 -3.01 2.17
N GLN A 92 -8.79 -3.45 0.94
CA GLN A 92 -8.34 -2.56 -0.12
C GLN A 92 -9.38 -1.47 -0.43
N TRP A 93 -10.65 -1.83 -0.61
CA TRP A 93 -11.71 -0.86 -0.89
C TRP A 93 -12.03 0.04 0.32
N SER A 94 -12.03 -0.49 1.55
CA SER A 94 -12.23 0.32 2.77
C SER A 94 -11.12 1.35 3.03
N SER A 95 -9.98 1.25 2.33
CA SER A 95 -8.97 2.31 2.35
C SER A 95 -9.38 3.54 1.53
N VAL A 96 -10.32 3.39 0.59
CA VAL A 96 -10.85 4.45 -0.29
C VAL A 96 -12.14 5.02 0.28
N VAL A 97 -13.05 4.16 0.72
CA VAL A 97 -14.43 4.51 1.06
C VAL A 97 -14.81 4.01 2.45
N ASP A 98 -15.73 4.71 3.09
CA ASP A 98 -16.43 4.21 4.27
C ASP A 98 -17.56 3.25 3.87
N VAL A 99 -18.00 2.40 4.81
CA VAL A 99 -19.04 1.41 4.55
C VAL A 99 -20.30 1.78 5.34
N ILE A 100 -21.39 2.03 4.62
CA ILE A 100 -22.72 2.21 5.20
C ILE A 100 -23.34 0.82 5.36
N PRO A 101 -23.81 0.45 6.57
CA PRO A 101 -24.52 -0.81 6.76
C PRO A 101 -25.76 -0.88 5.87
N THR A 102 -25.95 -2.02 5.19
CA THR A 102 -27.21 -2.31 4.50
C THR A 102 -28.16 -2.94 5.52
N SER A 103 -29.32 -2.33 5.76
CA SER A 103 -30.28 -2.81 6.74
C SER A 103 -30.93 -4.14 6.32
N GLU A 104 -31.44 -4.91 7.29
CA GLU A 104 -32.23 -6.10 7.00
C GLU A 104 -33.49 -5.77 6.17
N ALA A 105 -34.10 -4.60 6.45
CA ALA A 105 -35.27 -4.13 5.71
C ALA A 105 -34.94 -3.89 4.24
N ALA A 106 -33.82 -3.21 3.94
CA ALA A 106 -33.34 -3.00 2.57
C ALA A 106 -33.05 -4.33 1.85
N LEU A 107 -32.45 -5.32 2.52
CA LEU A 107 -32.19 -6.64 1.93
C LEU A 107 -33.50 -7.38 1.61
N ARG A 108 -34.43 -7.40 2.57
CA ARG A 108 -35.72 -8.07 2.41
C ARG A 108 -36.56 -7.42 1.32
N GLU A 109 -36.59 -6.09 1.28
CA GLU A 109 -37.29 -5.33 0.24
C GLU A 109 -36.62 -5.52 -1.12
N GLY A 110 -35.29 -5.59 -1.19
CA GLY A 110 -34.58 -5.92 -2.44
C GLY A 110 -34.99 -7.28 -3.00
N ALA A 111 -35.06 -8.31 -2.15
CA ALA A 111 -35.55 -9.64 -2.54
C ALA A 111 -37.02 -9.61 -2.97
N PHE A 112 -37.88 -8.85 -2.26
CA PHE A 112 -39.27 -8.67 -2.63
C PHE A 112 -39.41 -7.98 -4.01
N ARG A 113 -38.66 -6.92 -4.27
CA ARG A 113 -38.67 -6.21 -5.55
C ARG A 113 -38.19 -7.09 -6.69
N GLU A 114 -37.14 -7.88 -6.49
CA GLU A 114 -36.68 -8.84 -7.50
C GLU A 114 -37.76 -9.88 -7.81
N ALA A 115 -38.38 -10.47 -6.79
CA ALA A 115 -39.46 -11.44 -6.97
C ALA A 115 -40.66 -10.89 -7.75
N ASN A 116 -40.89 -9.57 -7.69
CA ASN A 116 -42.00 -8.89 -8.35
C ASN A 116 -41.60 -8.09 -9.61
N GLY A 117 -40.31 -8.05 -9.98
CA GLY A 117 -39.82 -7.25 -11.10
C GLY A 117 -40.01 -5.74 -10.91
N LEU A 118 -39.90 -5.25 -9.67
CA LEU A 118 -40.08 -3.84 -9.32
C LEU A 118 -38.74 -3.10 -9.35
N ALA A 119 -38.73 -1.86 -9.83
CA ALA A 119 -37.51 -1.06 -9.97
C ALA A 119 -36.74 -0.90 -8.63
N PRO A 120 -35.39 -0.93 -8.64
CA PRO A 120 -34.51 -1.03 -9.82
C PRO A 120 -34.36 -2.46 -10.39
N CYS A 121 -35.04 -3.47 -9.84
CA CYS A 121 -35.00 -4.82 -10.40
C CYS A 121 -35.70 -4.88 -11.75
N ARG A 122 -35.29 -5.84 -12.59
CA ARG A 122 -35.87 -6.07 -13.92
C ARG A 122 -36.41 -7.48 -14.09
N ASP A 123 -37.33 -7.60 -15.03
CA ASP A 123 -37.81 -8.87 -15.59
C ASP A 123 -37.56 -8.90 -17.10
N ASP A 124 -36.29 -9.06 -17.51
CA ASP A 124 -35.89 -9.24 -18.91
C ASP A 124 -35.82 -10.72 -19.32
N GLY A 125 -36.73 -11.52 -18.76
CA GLY A 125 -36.76 -12.98 -18.91
C GLY A 125 -36.02 -13.72 -17.79
N ARG A 126 -35.27 -12.98 -16.94
CA ARG A 126 -34.76 -13.44 -15.65
C ARG A 126 -34.93 -12.33 -14.62
N LYS A 127 -35.63 -12.65 -13.53
CA LYS A 127 -35.75 -11.74 -12.39
C LYS A 127 -34.39 -11.57 -11.73
N THR A 128 -33.87 -10.35 -11.81
CA THR A 128 -32.56 -9.96 -11.27
C THR A 128 -32.62 -8.53 -10.75
N GLY A 129 -31.75 -8.21 -9.79
CA GLY A 129 -31.54 -6.85 -9.31
C GLY A 129 -31.75 -6.65 -7.81
N ALA A 130 -31.97 -7.71 -7.02
CA ALA A 130 -32.13 -7.58 -5.56
C ALA A 130 -30.96 -6.82 -4.91
N ARG A 131 -29.75 -7.05 -5.43
CA ARG A 131 -28.54 -6.33 -5.04
C ARG A 131 -28.66 -4.82 -5.29
N ASP A 132 -29.04 -4.44 -6.51
CA ASP A 132 -29.14 -3.04 -6.94
C ASP A 132 -30.25 -2.33 -6.15
N ALA A 133 -31.35 -3.03 -5.85
CA ALA A 133 -32.38 -2.56 -4.94
C ALA A 133 -31.87 -2.34 -3.51
N ALA A 134 -31.08 -3.26 -2.96
CA ALA A 134 -30.48 -3.11 -1.64
C ALA A 134 -29.48 -1.93 -1.58
N ILE A 135 -28.71 -1.70 -2.65
CA ILE A 135 -27.79 -0.56 -2.79
C ILE A 135 -28.58 0.76 -2.80
N TRP A 136 -29.62 0.85 -3.64
CA TRP A 136 -30.52 2.01 -3.71
C TRP A 136 -31.16 2.31 -2.37
N LEU A 137 -31.76 1.30 -1.74
CA LEU A 137 -32.46 1.46 -0.47
C LEU A 137 -31.52 1.87 0.66
N SER A 138 -30.27 1.37 0.67
CA SER A 138 -29.26 1.82 1.65
C SER A 138 -28.95 3.31 1.50
N ALA A 139 -28.86 3.82 0.27
CA ALA A 139 -28.64 5.25 0.03
C ALA A 139 -29.84 6.11 0.46
N VAL A 140 -31.06 5.63 0.18
CA VAL A 140 -32.31 6.29 0.60
C VAL A 140 -32.46 6.30 2.12
N GLU A 141 -32.22 5.16 2.79
CA GLU A 141 -32.27 5.05 4.25
C GLU A 141 -31.27 6.02 4.89
N TYR A 142 -30.03 6.05 4.41
CA TYR A 142 -29.03 7.01 4.89
C TYR A 142 -29.53 8.46 4.74
N ALA A 143 -30.11 8.82 3.59
CA ALA A 143 -30.63 10.16 3.33
C ALA A 143 -31.82 10.57 4.22
N LYS A 144 -32.61 9.59 4.67
CA LYS A 144 -33.72 9.78 5.61
C LYS A 144 -33.22 9.99 7.04
N GLU A 145 -32.21 9.23 7.44
CA GLU A 145 -31.60 9.32 8.76
C GLU A 145 -30.77 10.60 8.96
N HIS A 146 -30.25 11.17 7.86
CA HIS A 146 -29.41 12.37 7.86
C HIS A 146 -30.11 13.51 7.11
N ALA A 147 -31.20 14.02 7.70
CA ALA A 147 -32.07 15.01 7.08
C ALA A 147 -31.39 16.36 6.77
N ASP A 148 -30.28 16.67 7.44
CA ASP A 148 -29.47 17.88 7.27
C ASP A 148 -28.42 17.77 6.15
N GLN A 149 -28.21 16.57 5.60
CA GLN A 149 -27.19 16.33 4.58
C GLN A 149 -27.80 16.19 3.18
N THR A 150 -27.04 16.64 2.17
CA THR A 150 -27.27 16.27 0.78
C THR A 150 -26.58 14.93 0.50
N VAL A 151 -27.31 13.99 -0.09
CA VAL A 151 -26.81 12.68 -0.49
C VAL A 151 -26.64 12.66 -1.99
N TYR A 152 -25.43 12.38 -2.43
CA TYR A 152 -25.06 12.22 -3.84
C TYR A 152 -24.92 10.73 -4.14
N PHE A 153 -25.96 10.12 -4.70
CA PHE A 153 -25.89 8.74 -5.19
C PHE A 153 -25.21 8.73 -6.56
N VAL A 154 -24.15 7.93 -6.72
CA VAL A 154 -23.34 7.91 -7.94
C VAL A 154 -23.41 6.54 -8.59
N SER A 155 -23.98 6.47 -9.79
CA SER A 155 -24.06 5.23 -10.57
C SER A 155 -24.09 5.54 -12.06
N ASP A 156 -23.31 4.81 -12.86
CA ASP A 156 -23.37 4.88 -14.32
C ASP A 156 -24.43 3.93 -14.91
N ASN A 157 -25.12 3.18 -14.06
CA ASN A 157 -26.13 2.21 -14.44
C ASN A 157 -27.49 2.88 -14.71
N THR A 158 -27.51 3.71 -15.75
CA THR A 158 -28.68 4.47 -16.18
C THR A 158 -29.85 3.59 -16.59
N ARG A 159 -29.59 2.33 -16.94
CA ARG A 159 -30.64 1.38 -17.29
C ARG A 159 -31.43 0.94 -16.05
N ASP A 160 -30.81 0.83 -14.86
CA ASP A 160 -31.47 0.35 -13.62
C ASP A 160 -31.96 1.51 -12.76
N PHE A 161 -31.12 2.55 -12.62
CA PHE A 161 -31.40 3.68 -11.75
C PHE A 161 -31.89 4.95 -12.46
N GLY A 162 -31.86 4.97 -13.79
CA GLY A 162 -32.11 6.19 -14.57
C GLY A 162 -30.92 7.15 -14.58
N ASP A 163 -31.12 8.35 -15.11
CA ASP A 163 -30.13 9.44 -15.15
C ASP A 163 -30.30 10.47 -14.02
N GLY A 164 -31.20 10.18 -13.08
CA GLY A 164 -31.53 11.08 -11.97
C GLY A 164 -32.61 12.13 -12.27
N THR A 165 -33.04 12.27 -13.52
CA THR A 165 -34.08 13.25 -13.90
C THR A 165 -35.49 12.78 -13.55
N SER A 166 -35.72 11.47 -13.58
CA SER A 166 -36.98 10.83 -13.20
C SER A 166 -36.74 9.38 -12.77
N TYR A 167 -37.64 8.86 -11.93
CA TYR A 167 -37.55 7.50 -11.41
C TYR A 167 -38.85 6.74 -11.67
N ALA A 168 -38.73 5.44 -11.97
CA ALA A 168 -39.86 4.53 -12.02
C ALA A 168 -40.39 4.24 -10.61
N ASP A 169 -41.65 3.81 -10.49
CA ASP A 169 -42.14 3.25 -9.23
C ASP A 169 -41.50 1.88 -8.99
N PRO A 170 -41.14 1.52 -7.73
CA PRO A 170 -41.35 2.29 -6.49
C PRO A 170 -40.26 3.30 -6.15
N MET A 171 -39.15 3.38 -6.89
CA MET A 171 -38.01 4.27 -6.58
C MET A 171 -38.42 5.73 -6.40
N ARG A 172 -39.34 6.24 -7.22
CA ARG A 172 -39.89 7.59 -7.08
C ARG A 172 -40.55 7.82 -5.71
N THR A 173 -41.25 6.81 -5.19
CA THR A 173 -41.88 6.88 -3.86
C THR A 173 -40.83 6.86 -2.76
N ASP A 174 -39.75 6.08 -2.93
CA ASP A 174 -38.67 5.96 -1.95
C ASP A 174 -38.04 7.32 -1.58
N ILE A 175 -37.90 8.19 -2.59
CA ILE A 175 -37.24 9.51 -2.47
C ILE A 175 -38.21 10.70 -2.39
N ALA A 176 -39.53 10.48 -2.43
CA ALA A 176 -40.52 11.55 -2.55
C ALA A 176 -40.40 12.61 -1.43
N GLU A 177 -39.99 12.19 -0.22
CA GLU A 177 -39.81 13.05 0.94
C GLU A 177 -38.41 13.68 1.03
N LEU A 178 -37.46 13.24 0.20
CA LEU A 178 -36.08 13.73 0.21
C LEU A 178 -35.91 15.01 -0.61
N GLY A 179 -36.75 15.20 -1.63
CA GLY A 179 -36.72 16.37 -2.51
C GLY A 179 -35.37 16.55 -3.20
N GLU A 180 -34.88 17.79 -3.25
CA GLU A 180 -33.63 18.16 -3.94
C GLU A 180 -32.35 17.70 -3.20
N ARG A 181 -32.47 17.15 -1.98
CA ARG A 181 -31.30 16.67 -1.21
C ARG A 181 -30.79 15.33 -1.67
N PHE A 182 -31.57 14.56 -2.44
CA PHE A 182 -31.11 13.29 -3.01
C PHE A 182 -30.75 13.51 -4.48
N VAL A 183 -29.45 13.67 -4.73
CA VAL A 183 -28.91 13.99 -6.04
C VAL A 183 -28.30 12.74 -6.65
N HIS A 184 -28.65 12.43 -7.89
CA HIS A 184 -28.06 11.32 -8.63
C HIS A 184 -27.04 11.86 -9.65
N LEU A 185 -25.82 11.34 -9.58
CA LEU A 185 -24.72 11.64 -10.48
C LEU A 185 -24.40 10.41 -11.33
N THR A 186 -24.18 10.60 -12.63
CA THR A 186 -24.03 9.45 -13.55
C THR A 186 -22.59 8.95 -13.70
N GLY A 187 -21.64 9.56 -12.99
CA GLY A 187 -20.24 9.13 -13.03
C GLY A 187 -19.31 9.92 -12.11
N LEU A 188 -18.07 9.46 -12.00
CA LEU A 188 -17.05 10.14 -11.18
C LEU A 188 -16.62 11.48 -11.74
N GLY A 189 -16.72 11.71 -13.05
CA GLY A 189 -16.43 13.02 -13.64
C GLY A 189 -17.28 14.12 -13.00
N GLU A 190 -18.59 13.88 -12.85
CA GLU A 190 -19.50 14.82 -12.21
C GLU A 190 -19.20 15.02 -10.72
N VAL A 191 -18.72 13.98 -10.02
CA VAL A 191 -18.26 14.10 -8.63
C VAL A 191 -17.03 15.00 -8.57
N ILE A 192 -16.04 14.75 -9.44
CA ILE A 192 -14.81 15.55 -9.50
C ILE A 192 -15.15 17.00 -9.81
N ASP A 193 -15.94 17.27 -10.85
CA ASP A 193 -16.32 18.61 -11.26
C ASP A 193 -17.12 19.37 -10.18
N ARG A 194 -17.88 18.64 -9.34
CA ARG A 194 -18.71 19.24 -8.28
C ARG A 194 -17.95 19.51 -6.99
N PHE A 195 -17.07 18.61 -6.59
CA PHE A 195 -16.40 18.66 -5.28
C PHE A 195 -14.94 19.09 -5.34
N THR A 196 -14.42 19.26 -6.56
CA THR A 196 -13.04 19.71 -6.76
C THR A 196 -12.99 20.89 -7.70
N GLU A 197 -12.06 21.80 -7.44
CA GLU A 197 -11.65 22.83 -8.38
C GLU A 197 -10.19 22.55 -8.76
N SER A 198 -9.93 22.32 -10.04
CA SER A 198 -8.56 22.17 -10.52
C SER A 198 -7.76 23.45 -10.21
N THR A 199 -6.57 23.29 -9.66
CA THR A 199 -5.72 24.42 -9.28
C THR A 199 -4.27 24.15 -9.65
N THR A 200 -3.44 25.18 -9.61
CA THR A 200 -2.01 25.06 -9.88
C THR A 200 -1.25 25.39 -8.60
N VAL A 201 -0.34 24.51 -8.23
CA VAL A 201 0.58 24.69 -7.09
C VAL A 201 1.99 24.83 -7.65
N GLU A 202 2.72 25.82 -7.15
CA GLU A 202 4.11 26.06 -7.55
C GLU A 202 4.99 24.84 -7.24
N GLN A 203 5.89 24.51 -8.18
CA GLN A 203 6.74 23.32 -8.08
C GLN A 203 7.59 23.30 -6.80
N ASP A 204 8.10 24.47 -6.36
CA ASP A 204 8.90 24.60 -5.14
C ASP A 204 8.09 24.28 -3.87
N VAL A 205 6.78 24.50 -3.88
CA VAL A 205 5.91 24.15 -2.76
C VAL A 205 5.72 22.63 -2.71
N ILE A 206 5.47 22.01 -3.86
CA ILE A 206 5.36 20.55 -3.99
C ILE A 206 6.66 19.87 -3.55
N GLN A 207 7.80 20.37 -4.01
CA GLN A 207 9.10 19.80 -3.66
C GLN A 207 9.36 19.88 -2.16
N ARG A 208 9.10 21.03 -1.52
CA ARG A 208 9.22 21.17 -0.06
C ARG A 208 8.29 20.21 0.70
N ALA A 209 7.07 19.99 0.22
CA ALA A 209 6.13 19.08 0.86
C ALA A 209 6.62 17.62 0.81
N VAL A 210 7.12 17.15 -0.34
CA VAL A 210 7.62 15.77 -0.46
C VAL A 210 9.00 15.56 0.19
N GLU A 211 9.79 16.63 0.36
CA GLU A 211 11.07 16.62 1.09
C GLU A 211 10.91 16.84 2.60
N SER A 212 9.70 17.10 3.08
CA SER A 212 9.42 17.27 4.51
C SER A 212 9.82 16.03 5.32
N GLU A 213 10.24 16.24 6.57
CA GLU A 213 10.64 15.14 7.46
C GLU A 213 9.51 14.10 7.63
N ALA A 214 8.26 14.55 7.74
CA ALA A 214 7.10 13.69 7.84
C ALA A 214 6.92 12.81 6.59
N ALA A 215 7.07 13.38 5.39
CA ALA A 215 7.03 12.65 4.12
C ALA A 215 8.17 11.63 4.02
N LEU A 216 9.42 12.04 4.26
CA LEU A 216 10.59 11.16 4.22
C LEU A 216 10.47 10.00 5.23
N SER A 217 9.94 10.27 6.41
CA SER A 217 9.68 9.27 7.45
C SER A 217 8.61 8.26 7.02
N ALA A 218 7.52 8.73 6.39
CA ALA A 218 6.49 7.85 5.84
C ALA A 218 7.02 6.94 4.73
N ILE A 219 7.81 7.49 3.81
CA ILE A 219 8.43 6.72 2.72
C ILE A 219 9.49 5.76 3.23
N SER A 220 10.29 6.14 4.22
CA SER A 220 11.29 5.24 4.85
C SER A 220 10.60 4.03 5.50
N ARG A 221 9.50 4.24 6.24
CA ARG A 221 8.72 3.13 6.81
C ARG A 221 8.14 2.21 5.74
N LEU A 222 7.63 2.77 4.65
CA LEU A 222 7.16 1.98 3.51
C LEU A 222 8.30 1.17 2.91
N ALA A 223 9.43 1.80 2.60
CA ALA A 223 10.59 1.15 2.00
C ALA A 223 11.13 0.00 2.88
N HIS A 224 11.17 0.19 4.21
CA HIS A 224 11.51 -0.86 5.16
C HIS A 224 10.54 -2.04 5.08
N THR A 225 9.22 -1.77 5.04
CA THR A 225 8.18 -2.81 4.93
C THR A 225 8.26 -3.58 3.61
N LEU A 226 8.51 -2.87 2.50
CA LEU A 226 8.67 -3.48 1.17
C LEU A 226 9.94 -4.31 1.07
N GLY A 227 11.04 -3.84 1.67
CA GLY A 227 12.31 -4.55 1.71
C GLY A 227 12.40 -5.56 2.86
N GLY A 228 11.29 -6.20 3.24
CA GLY A 228 11.31 -7.33 4.18
C GLY A 228 11.64 -7.00 5.65
N GLY A 229 11.79 -5.73 6.00
CA GLY A 229 12.11 -5.30 7.36
C GLY A 229 11.01 -5.70 8.36
N GLY A 230 11.39 -6.43 9.41
CA GLY A 230 10.48 -6.89 10.47
C GLY A 230 10.07 -8.36 10.40
N LYS A 231 10.48 -9.11 9.37
CA LYS A 231 10.29 -10.56 9.28
C LYS A 231 11.56 -11.27 9.70
N SER A 232 11.48 -12.28 10.58
CA SER A 232 12.67 -13.02 10.99
C SER A 232 13.31 -13.71 9.77
N THR A 233 14.64 -13.70 9.73
CA THR A 233 15.44 -14.33 8.66
C THR A 233 15.07 -15.78 8.42
N ALA A 234 14.69 -16.52 9.47
CA ALA A 234 14.25 -17.91 9.39
C ALA A 234 12.90 -18.07 8.66
N TRP A 235 11.95 -17.14 8.85
CA TRP A 235 10.67 -17.18 8.15
C TRP A 235 10.82 -16.75 6.69
N LEU A 236 11.62 -15.71 6.41
CA LEU A 236 11.93 -15.27 5.06
C LEU A 236 12.60 -16.38 4.24
N GLN A 237 13.57 -17.10 4.79
CA GLN A 237 14.20 -18.22 4.08
C GLN A 237 13.22 -19.37 3.79
N ALA A 238 12.26 -19.65 4.68
CA ALA A 238 11.31 -20.75 4.52
C ALA A 238 10.24 -20.50 3.44
N ILE A 239 9.99 -19.25 3.05
CA ILE A 239 8.97 -18.90 2.06
C ILE A 239 9.52 -18.32 0.75
N GLY A 240 10.84 -18.30 0.56
CA GLY A 240 11.47 -17.59 -0.55
C GLY A 240 11.26 -16.08 -0.42
N GLY A 241 11.66 -15.53 0.72
CA GLY A 241 11.52 -14.13 1.10
C GLY A 241 11.91 -13.20 -0.04
N SER A 242 11.15 -12.11 -0.17
CA SER A 242 11.25 -11.17 -1.28
C SER A 242 12.58 -10.42 -1.21
N ALA A 243 13.64 -11.03 -1.71
CA ALA A 243 14.86 -10.32 -2.00
C ALA A 243 14.52 -9.19 -2.99
N PHE A 244 15.09 -8.01 -2.78
CA PHE A 244 14.84 -6.87 -3.64
C PHE A 244 16.11 -6.48 -4.41
N PRO A 245 15.98 -6.09 -5.69
CA PRO A 245 17.13 -5.71 -6.49
C PRO A 245 17.66 -4.35 -6.04
N CYS A 246 18.97 -4.23 -5.89
CA CYS A 246 19.65 -3.01 -5.47
C CYS A 246 21.05 -2.93 -6.08
N LYS A 247 21.71 -1.78 -5.87
CA LYS A 247 23.13 -1.58 -6.13
C LYS A 247 23.93 -1.57 -4.84
N VAL A 248 25.10 -2.18 -4.89
CA VAL A 248 26.15 -2.07 -3.87
C VAL A 248 27.46 -1.70 -4.55
N ALA A 249 28.42 -1.21 -3.77
CA ALA A 249 29.78 -1.04 -4.26
C ALA A 249 30.53 -2.37 -4.12
N ASP A 250 31.27 -2.74 -5.17
CA ASP A 250 32.25 -3.82 -5.09
C ASP A 250 33.55 -3.36 -4.39
N GLU A 251 34.57 -4.22 -4.39
CA GLU A 251 35.88 -3.94 -3.80
C GLU A 251 36.59 -2.74 -4.45
N ASN A 252 36.30 -2.46 -5.73
CA ASN A 252 36.86 -1.34 -6.49
C ASN A 252 35.99 -0.08 -6.41
N GLN A 253 34.93 -0.10 -5.59
CA GLN A 253 33.92 0.96 -5.52
C GLN A 253 33.11 1.16 -6.82
N GLU A 254 33.06 0.12 -7.65
CA GLU A 254 32.22 0.07 -8.84
C GLU A 254 30.82 -0.44 -8.46
N PRO A 255 29.75 0.15 -9.02
CA PRO A 255 28.39 -0.29 -8.75
C PRO A 255 28.13 -1.66 -9.36
N ILE A 256 27.66 -2.61 -8.53
CA ILE A 256 27.21 -3.92 -8.99
C ILE A 256 25.74 -4.17 -8.61
N HIS A 257 25.01 -4.86 -9.48
CA HIS A 257 23.62 -5.23 -9.26
C HIS A 257 23.55 -6.51 -8.44
N VAL A 258 22.83 -6.47 -7.32
CA VAL A 258 22.65 -7.59 -6.40
C VAL A 258 21.23 -7.60 -5.85
N SER A 259 20.84 -8.69 -5.18
CA SER A 259 19.56 -8.76 -4.46
C SER A 259 19.81 -8.81 -2.96
N ALA A 260 19.15 -7.94 -2.21
CA ALA A 260 19.23 -7.87 -0.75
C ALA A 260 18.07 -8.62 -0.10
N ASP A 261 18.33 -9.30 1.00
CA ASP A 261 17.34 -10.05 1.78
C ASP A 261 16.47 -9.14 2.66
N GLY A 262 16.98 -7.95 3.01
CA GLY A 262 16.19 -6.94 3.69
C GLY A 262 16.95 -5.71 4.15
N TRP A 263 16.24 -4.67 4.59
CA TRP A 263 16.85 -3.46 5.19
C TRP A 263 17.13 -3.63 6.70
N LEU A 264 18.20 -3.00 7.19
CA LEU A 264 18.40 -2.74 8.61
C LEU A 264 17.76 -1.40 9.00
N HIS A 265 16.88 -1.43 9.99
CA HIS A 265 15.92 -0.36 10.31
C HIS A 265 16.55 1.04 10.51
N ASP A 266 17.61 1.16 11.32
CA ASP A 266 18.06 2.47 11.83
C ASP A 266 18.90 3.29 10.82
N ALA A 267 19.35 2.64 9.74
CA ALA A 267 20.23 3.23 8.73
C ALA A 267 19.53 3.59 7.41
N LEU A 268 18.21 3.38 7.32
CA LEU A 268 17.48 3.65 6.08
C LEU A 268 17.29 5.16 5.90
N ARG A 269 17.58 5.64 4.70
CA ARG A 269 17.40 7.02 4.26
C ARG A 269 16.70 7.02 2.92
N THR A 270 15.88 8.04 2.70
CA THR A 270 15.13 8.22 1.46
C THR A 270 15.27 9.65 0.99
N ARG A 271 15.35 9.85 -0.33
CA ARG A 271 15.25 11.18 -0.94
C ARG A 271 14.40 11.10 -2.21
N PRO A 272 13.57 12.11 -2.52
CA PRO A 272 12.95 12.20 -3.83
C PRO A 272 14.03 12.54 -4.87
N THR A 273 13.93 11.97 -6.07
CA THR A 273 14.81 12.28 -7.20
C THR A 273 14.07 12.94 -8.35
N THR A 274 12.88 12.43 -8.66
CA THR A 274 12.02 12.97 -9.72
C THR A 274 10.59 13.10 -9.20
N ILE A 275 9.93 14.21 -9.54
CA ILE A 275 8.49 14.44 -9.30
C ILE A 275 7.83 14.64 -10.66
N SER A 276 6.81 13.84 -10.97
CA SER A 276 6.06 13.89 -12.23
C SER A 276 4.55 13.75 -12.00
N ASP A 277 3.79 13.95 -13.08
CA ASP A 277 2.34 13.72 -13.12
C ASP A 277 1.56 14.45 -12.02
N VAL A 278 1.99 15.67 -11.68
CA VAL A 278 1.37 16.45 -10.62
C VAL A 278 -0.03 16.86 -11.03
N GLU A 279 -1.00 16.53 -10.19
CA GLU A 279 -2.38 17.01 -10.30
C GLU A 279 -2.75 17.68 -8.98
N SER A 280 -3.31 18.88 -9.03
CA SER A 280 -3.70 19.62 -7.82
C SER A 280 -5.18 19.99 -7.87
N TYR A 281 -5.84 19.76 -6.75
CA TYR A 281 -7.27 19.93 -6.60
C TYR A 281 -7.53 20.71 -5.32
N ARG A 282 -8.39 21.71 -5.39
CA ARG A 282 -8.97 22.33 -4.21
C ARG A 282 -10.25 21.60 -3.85
N VAL A 283 -10.34 21.13 -2.60
CA VAL A 283 -11.51 20.46 -2.02
C VAL A 283 -11.89 21.24 -0.76
N GLY A 284 -13.00 21.97 -0.82
CA GLY A 284 -13.33 22.97 0.20
C GLY A 284 -12.23 24.04 0.28
N ASP A 285 -11.74 24.32 1.49
CA ASP A 285 -10.67 25.30 1.72
C ASP A 285 -9.26 24.70 1.66
N HIS A 286 -9.13 23.42 1.29
CA HIS A 286 -7.86 22.71 1.28
C HIS A 286 -7.40 22.40 -0.14
N VAL A 287 -6.11 22.62 -0.39
CA VAL A 287 -5.43 22.16 -1.60
C VAL A 287 -4.84 20.78 -1.34
N TRP A 288 -5.11 19.87 -2.26
CA TRP A 288 -4.56 18.52 -2.28
C TRP A 288 -3.79 18.31 -3.58
N CYS A 289 -2.63 17.68 -3.48
CA CYS A 289 -1.82 17.32 -4.62
C CYS A 289 -1.69 15.81 -4.69
N THR A 290 -1.73 15.28 -5.91
CA THR A 290 -1.22 13.95 -6.21
C THR A 290 -0.01 14.08 -7.10
N ALA A 291 1.03 13.28 -6.85
CA ALA A 291 2.24 13.28 -7.66
C ALA A 291 2.82 11.87 -7.73
N THR A 292 3.49 11.55 -8.84
CA THR A 292 4.34 10.38 -8.94
C THR A 292 5.75 10.81 -8.55
N VAL A 293 6.30 10.22 -7.50
CA VAL A 293 7.62 10.57 -6.99
C VAL A 293 8.52 9.34 -7.08
N ARG A 294 9.67 9.48 -7.74
CA ARG A 294 10.75 8.50 -7.68
C ARG A 294 11.55 8.74 -6.41
N TRP A 295 11.63 7.72 -5.57
CA TRP A 295 12.34 7.75 -4.31
C TRP A 295 13.63 6.94 -4.44
N LEU A 296 14.77 7.57 -4.17
CA LEU A 296 16.02 6.87 -3.95
C LEU A 296 16.10 6.48 -2.48
N VAL A 297 16.21 5.18 -2.24
CA VAL A 297 16.34 4.56 -0.92
C VAL A 297 17.75 4.04 -0.78
N TYR A 298 18.40 4.36 0.33
CA TYR A 298 19.75 3.87 0.61
C TYR A 298 19.96 3.69 2.11
N GLY A 299 20.85 2.76 2.45
CA GLY A 299 21.09 2.38 3.83
C GLY A 299 21.83 1.06 3.91
N THR A 300 21.88 0.46 5.10
CA THR A 300 22.46 -0.86 5.28
C THR A 300 21.41 -1.94 5.00
N ALA A 301 21.73 -2.86 4.09
CA ALA A 301 20.89 -4.00 3.74
C ALA A 301 21.63 -5.32 4.02
N LEU A 302 20.88 -6.40 4.24
CA LEU A 302 21.38 -7.74 4.48
C LEU A 302 21.53 -8.51 3.17
N PHE A 303 22.65 -9.21 3.02
CA PHE A 303 22.97 -10.12 1.91
C PHE A 303 23.46 -11.43 2.52
N GLY A 304 22.54 -12.37 2.76
CA GLY A 304 22.77 -13.52 3.61
C GLY A 304 23.09 -13.08 5.03
N SER A 305 24.31 -13.40 5.49
CA SER A 305 24.82 -13.01 6.82
C SER A 305 25.59 -11.68 6.81
N PHE A 306 25.71 -11.00 5.67
CA PHE A 306 26.58 -9.84 5.53
C PHE A 306 25.79 -8.54 5.33
N PRO A 307 25.90 -7.56 6.24
CA PRO A 307 25.37 -6.23 5.99
C PRO A 307 26.27 -5.49 4.99
N LYS A 308 25.67 -4.87 3.98
CA LYS A 308 26.36 -3.95 3.06
C LYS A 308 25.53 -2.70 2.85
N MET A 309 26.19 -1.58 2.58
CA MET A 309 25.47 -0.39 2.11
C MET A 309 24.93 -0.66 0.71
N ALA A 310 23.64 -0.39 0.54
CA ALA A 310 22.92 -0.62 -0.69
C ALA A 310 22.07 0.60 -1.04
N ALA A 311 21.80 0.76 -2.33
CA ALA A 311 20.85 1.74 -2.83
C ALA A 311 19.92 1.14 -3.89
N CYS A 312 18.64 1.46 -3.81
CA CYS A 312 17.64 1.12 -4.81
C CYS A 312 16.69 2.30 -4.98
N ALA A 313 15.81 2.23 -5.96
CA ALA A 313 14.78 3.22 -6.17
C ALA A 313 13.44 2.55 -6.38
N PHE A 314 12.37 3.30 -6.15
CA PHE A 314 11.03 2.92 -6.55
C PHE A 314 10.20 4.17 -6.80
N GLU A 315 9.15 4.04 -7.59
CA GLU A 315 8.18 5.10 -7.80
C GLU A 315 7.00 4.92 -6.87
N ALA A 316 6.49 6.01 -6.31
CA ALA A 316 5.26 6.01 -5.53
C ALA A 316 4.35 7.14 -6.00
N ARG A 317 3.07 6.80 -6.23
CA ARG A 317 2.03 7.82 -6.30
C ARG A 317 1.66 8.22 -4.89
N VAL A 318 1.74 9.50 -4.60
CA VAL A 318 1.47 10.06 -3.27
C VAL A 318 0.33 11.07 -3.35
N LEU A 319 -0.47 11.14 -2.29
CA LEU A 319 -1.46 12.18 -2.01
C LEU A 319 -0.97 12.98 -0.80
N PHE A 320 -0.94 14.30 -0.89
CA PHE A 320 -0.47 15.17 0.19
C PHE A 320 -1.11 16.56 0.11
N ALA A 321 -1.10 17.30 1.22
CA ALA A 321 -1.52 18.68 1.30
C ALA A 321 -0.28 19.59 1.33
N PRO A 322 0.02 20.36 0.26
CA PRO A 322 1.29 21.08 0.13
C PRO A 322 1.48 22.21 1.15
N ASP A 323 0.40 22.85 1.61
CA ASP A 323 0.45 24.06 2.46
C ASP A 323 0.31 23.75 3.96
N ASN A 324 0.51 22.50 4.38
CA ASN A 324 0.38 22.09 5.77
C ASN A 324 1.76 21.87 6.39
N ASP A 325 1.96 22.32 7.64
CA ASP A 325 3.17 22.07 8.44
C ASP A 325 3.46 20.56 8.57
N ASP A 326 2.41 19.74 8.49
CA ASP A 326 2.48 18.31 8.21
C ASP A 326 1.72 18.01 6.91
N PRO A 327 2.41 17.76 5.78
CA PRO A 327 1.75 17.58 4.49
C PRO A 327 0.90 16.30 4.41
N ARG A 328 0.86 15.47 5.47
CA ARG A 328 0.02 14.26 5.56
C ARG A 328 0.14 13.38 4.33
N LEU A 329 1.39 13.06 3.96
CA LEU A 329 1.67 12.26 2.79
C LEU A 329 1.13 10.84 2.97
N THR A 330 0.24 10.45 2.05
CA THR A 330 -0.32 9.10 1.94
C THR A 330 0.18 8.47 0.65
N VAL A 331 0.80 7.29 0.75
CA VAL A 331 1.20 6.52 -0.43
C VAL A 331 -0.01 5.78 -0.98
N LEU A 332 -0.38 6.08 -2.22
CA LEU A 332 -1.54 5.52 -2.90
C LEU A 332 -1.20 4.18 -3.57
N ARG A 333 -0.04 4.14 -4.22
CA ARG A 333 0.51 2.96 -4.91
C ARG A 333 2.01 3.14 -5.09
N HIS A 334 2.71 2.03 -5.33
CA HIS A 334 4.14 2.05 -5.58
C HIS A 334 4.55 0.97 -6.59
N SER A 335 5.66 1.18 -7.28
CA SER A 335 6.33 0.17 -8.08
C SER A 335 7.10 -0.83 -7.19
N PRO A 336 7.53 -1.97 -7.73
CA PRO A 336 8.62 -2.74 -7.14
C PRO A 336 9.90 -1.91 -7.04
N PHE A 337 10.84 -2.36 -6.22
CA PHE A 337 12.19 -1.80 -6.22
C PHE A 337 12.93 -2.10 -7.52
N GLU A 338 13.76 -1.14 -7.90
CA GLU A 338 14.73 -1.23 -8.99
C GLU A 338 16.12 -0.86 -8.45
N PRO A 339 17.22 -1.41 -9.01
CA PRO A 339 18.54 -0.91 -8.69
C PRO A 339 18.63 0.60 -9.00
N ALA A 340 19.33 1.35 -8.14
CA ALA A 340 19.65 2.75 -8.45
C ALA A 340 20.39 2.85 -9.79
N THR A 341 20.29 3.98 -10.50
CA THR A 341 21.12 4.24 -11.68
C THR A 341 22.59 4.46 -11.26
N ASP A 342 23.55 4.35 -12.20
CA ASP A 342 24.97 4.59 -11.89
C ASP A 342 25.21 6.03 -11.41
N ALA A 343 24.48 6.99 -11.98
CA ALA A 343 24.52 8.39 -11.56
C ALA A 343 23.98 8.57 -10.14
N GLU A 344 22.77 8.06 -9.85
CA GLU A 344 22.17 8.10 -8.51
C GLU A 344 23.08 7.44 -7.46
N PHE A 345 23.72 6.31 -7.81
CA PHE A 345 24.64 5.61 -6.92
C PHE A 345 25.94 6.39 -6.70
N THR A 346 26.48 7.01 -7.74
CA THR A 346 27.71 7.82 -7.66
C THR A 346 27.50 9.06 -6.78
N GLU A 347 26.35 9.72 -6.89
CA GLU A 347 25.97 10.85 -6.03
C GLU A 347 25.91 10.48 -4.54
N LEU A 348 25.60 9.22 -4.22
CA LEU A 348 25.54 8.73 -2.85
C LEU A 348 26.92 8.41 -2.26
N LYS A 349 27.98 8.28 -3.06
CA LYS A 349 29.33 7.90 -2.59
C LYS A 349 29.85 8.74 -1.40
N PRO A 350 29.63 10.07 -1.32
CA PRO A 350 30.08 10.86 -0.17
C PRO A 350 29.31 10.57 1.12
N VAL A 351 28.03 10.20 1.02
CA VAL A 351 27.13 9.96 2.16
C VAL A 351 27.24 8.52 2.64
N LEU A 352 27.42 7.59 1.70
CA LEU A 352 27.83 6.22 1.94
C LEU A 352 29.32 6.24 2.29
N THR A 353 29.70 6.78 3.44
CA THR A 353 31.06 6.59 3.96
C THR A 353 31.25 5.09 4.14
N TRP A 354 31.89 4.47 3.14
CA TRP A 354 32.20 3.04 3.08
C TRP A 354 33.24 2.71 4.14
N ASN A 355 32.87 2.81 5.41
CA ASN A 355 33.44 1.94 6.40
C ASN A 355 32.96 0.56 6.00
N PHE A 356 33.71 -0.11 5.13
CA PHE A 356 33.57 -1.53 4.90
C PHE A 356 33.42 -2.15 6.29
N LEU A 357 32.21 -2.63 6.61
CA LEU A 357 32.08 -3.71 7.56
C LEU A 357 32.78 -4.86 6.85
N LEU A 358 34.10 -4.93 7.04
CA LEU A 358 34.94 -5.98 6.49
C LEU A 358 34.21 -7.29 6.79
N SER A 359 34.07 -8.16 5.78
CA SER A 359 33.59 -9.50 6.06
C SER A 359 34.47 -10.07 7.16
N ALA A 360 33.93 -10.93 8.03
CA ALA A 360 34.73 -11.42 9.14
C ALA A 360 36.00 -12.16 8.68
N ASP A 361 35.99 -12.72 7.47
CA ASP A 361 37.16 -13.32 6.85
C ASP A 361 38.16 -12.28 6.31
N GLU A 362 37.71 -11.14 5.77
CA GLU A 362 38.59 -10.01 5.44
C GLU A 362 39.11 -9.29 6.68
N LEU A 363 38.29 -9.14 7.73
CA LEU A 363 38.72 -8.61 9.01
C LEU A 363 39.77 -9.55 9.60
N ARG A 364 39.54 -10.87 9.62
CA ARG A 364 40.55 -11.87 10.02
C ARG A 364 41.81 -11.80 9.17
N ALA A 365 41.68 -11.72 7.85
CA ALA A 365 42.81 -11.68 6.93
C ALA A 365 43.64 -10.39 7.05
N ARG A 366 42.99 -9.24 7.26
CA ARG A 366 43.67 -7.93 7.39
C ARG A 366 44.21 -7.66 8.78
N THR A 367 43.50 -8.09 9.82
CA THR A 367 43.89 -7.77 11.20
C THR A 367 44.74 -8.87 11.82
N GLY A 368 44.73 -10.09 11.26
CA GLY A 368 45.36 -11.26 11.89
C GLY A 368 44.76 -11.61 13.25
N VAL A 369 43.59 -11.05 13.58
CA VAL A 369 42.97 -11.14 14.90
C VAL A 369 42.30 -12.51 15.00
N ASP A 370 43.00 -13.41 15.67
CA ASP A 370 42.47 -14.64 16.26
C ASP A 370 41.23 -14.31 17.11
N GLN A 371 40.26 -15.21 17.16
CA GLN A 371 39.12 -15.21 18.07
C GLN A 371 39.49 -14.81 19.51
N ALA A 372 40.67 -15.20 19.98
CA ALA A 372 41.20 -14.80 21.28
C ALA A 372 41.37 -13.28 21.42
N ALA A 373 41.77 -12.59 20.35
CA ALA A 373 41.97 -11.15 20.33
C ALA A 373 40.65 -10.37 20.18
N LEU A 374 39.66 -10.87 19.42
CA LEU A 374 38.30 -10.31 19.43
C LEU A 374 37.65 -10.46 20.81
N ALA A 375 37.76 -11.63 21.43
CA ALA A 375 37.26 -11.85 22.78
C ALA A 375 37.96 -10.94 23.80
N LYS A 376 39.26 -10.66 23.61
CA LYS A 376 40.00 -9.71 24.43
C LYS A 376 39.51 -8.27 24.24
N ILE A 377 39.24 -7.85 23.00
CA ILE A 377 38.65 -6.54 22.70
C ILE A 377 37.28 -6.39 23.38
N VAL A 378 36.42 -7.40 23.31
CA VAL A 378 35.09 -7.38 23.94
C VAL A 378 35.19 -7.31 25.47
N ALA A 379 36.14 -8.03 26.06
CA ALA A 379 36.37 -8.11 27.50
C ALA A 379 37.20 -6.95 28.09
N ASP A 380 37.85 -6.15 27.25
CA ASP A 380 38.68 -5.04 27.69
C ASP A 380 37.83 -3.79 27.93
N GLY A 381 37.65 -3.44 29.21
CA GLY A 381 36.87 -2.27 29.64
C GLY A 381 37.46 -0.94 29.20
N ASP A 382 38.76 -0.88 28.89
CA ASP A 382 39.43 0.34 28.40
C ASP A 382 39.28 0.53 26.89
N THR A 383 38.75 -0.48 26.17
CA THR A 383 38.50 -0.39 24.73
C THR A 383 37.22 0.39 24.44
N LYS A 384 37.28 1.30 23.45
CA LYS A 384 36.14 2.13 23.02
C LYS A 384 34.90 1.26 22.73
N LEU A 385 33.75 1.68 23.22
CA LEU A 385 32.48 0.94 23.13
C LEU A 385 32.14 0.47 21.69
N TRP A 386 32.33 1.32 20.68
CA TRP A 386 32.06 0.96 19.29
C TRP A 386 32.96 -0.18 18.78
N MET A 387 34.19 -0.29 19.26
CA MET A 387 35.09 -1.41 18.94
C MET A 387 34.65 -2.71 19.62
N ARG A 388 34.17 -2.61 20.87
CA ARG A 388 33.60 -3.76 21.62
C ARG A 388 32.33 -4.27 20.94
N VAL A 389 31.43 -3.37 20.54
CA VAL A 389 30.20 -3.68 19.80
C VAL A 389 30.53 -4.28 18.43
N LEU A 390 31.48 -3.71 17.69
CA LEU A 390 31.92 -4.27 16.41
C LEU A 390 32.49 -5.68 16.60
N ALA A 391 33.40 -5.89 17.55
CA ALA A 391 34.00 -7.18 17.82
C ALA A 391 32.96 -8.23 18.27
N ALA A 392 32.01 -7.86 19.13
CA ALA A 392 30.91 -8.72 19.56
C ALA A 392 29.97 -9.07 18.40
N THR A 393 29.66 -8.11 17.54
CA THR A 393 28.86 -8.32 16.33
C THR A 393 29.58 -9.26 15.36
N THR A 394 30.89 -9.07 15.14
CA THR A 394 31.72 -9.98 14.34
C THR A 394 31.75 -11.39 14.92
N MET A 395 31.82 -11.55 16.25
CA MET A 395 31.74 -12.87 16.89
C MET A 395 30.37 -13.52 16.70
N LEU A 396 29.27 -12.76 16.81
CA LEU A 396 27.91 -13.26 16.63
C LEU A 396 27.62 -13.68 15.17
N THR A 397 28.04 -12.89 14.19
CA THR A 397 27.76 -13.15 12.77
C THR A 397 28.62 -14.28 12.19
N THR A 398 29.73 -14.64 12.83
CA THR A 398 30.59 -15.76 12.43
C THR A 398 30.24 -17.10 13.09
N GLY A 399 29.14 -17.17 13.86
CA GLY A 399 28.76 -18.38 14.57
C GLY A 399 29.69 -18.75 15.74
N LEU A 400 30.50 -17.79 16.21
CA LEU A 400 31.41 -17.99 17.35
C LEU A 400 30.64 -17.75 18.65
N SER A 401 29.97 -18.79 19.14
CA SER A 401 29.17 -18.76 20.35
C SER A 401 30.01 -18.51 21.61
N LYS A 402 30.03 -17.26 22.08
CA LYS A 402 30.06 -16.94 23.52
C LYS A 402 28.92 -15.99 23.86
N PRO A 403 28.27 -16.14 25.02
CA PRO A 403 27.11 -15.33 25.38
C PRO A 403 27.48 -13.86 25.55
N LEU A 404 26.61 -12.98 25.06
CA LEU A 404 26.63 -11.51 25.22
C LEU A 404 26.82 -11.04 26.68
N SER A 405 26.66 -11.95 27.66
CA SER A 405 26.92 -11.72 29.08
C SER A 405 28.36 -11.32 29.43
N ALA A 406 29.30 -11.37 28.48
CA ALA A 406 30.68 -10.90 28.69
C ALA A 406 30.85 -9.37 28.56
N ILE A 407 29.84 -8.64 28.08
CA ILE A 407 29.84 -7.18 28.06
C ILE A 407 29.04 -6.69 29.27
N SER A 408 29.71 -6.59 30.43
CA SER A 408 29.08 -6.24 31.72
C SER A 408 28.49 -4.83 31.78
N ASP A 409 28.86 -3.96 30.84
CA ASP A 409 28.64 -2.51 30.96
C ASP A 409 27.52 -1.97 30.05
N ILE A 410 26.84 -2.82 29.27
CA ILE A 410 25.69 -2.36 28.47
C ILE A 410 24.44 -2.41 29.36
N HIS A 411 24.16 -1.30 30.04
CA HIS A 411 22.80 -1.01 30.50
C HIS A 411 22.04 -0.40 29.32
N MET A 412 21.03 -1.10 28.81
CA MET A 412 20.09 -0.51 27.83
C MET A 412 19.32 0.62 28.52
N GLY A 413 19.82 1.85 28.43
CA GLY A 413 19.22 3.01 29.09
C GLY A 413 20.03 4.31 29.02
N GLU A 414 21.34 4.27 28.75
CA GLU A 414 22.14 5.49 28.61
C GLU A 414 22.28 5.90 27.14
N THR A 415 21.52 6.92 26.75
CA THR A 415 21.77 7.70 25.54
C THR A 415 22.99 8.58 25.76
N HIS A 416 24.13 8.25 25.16
CA HIS A 416 25.19 9.21 24.95
C HIS A 416 24.95 9.94 23.62
N GLU A 417 24.62 11.23 23.69
CA GLU A 417 24.81 12.14 22.57
C GLU A 417 26.31 12.24 22.27
N GLY A 418 26.69 11.78 21.08
CA GLY A 418 28.07 11.76 20.58
C GLY A 418 28.17 11.02 19.27
#